data_AF-A0A2W0BQZ9-F1
#
_entry.id   AF-A0A2W0BQZ9-F1
#
_cell.length_a   1.000
_cell.length_b   1.000
_cell.length_c   1.000
_cell.angle_alpha   90.00
_cell.angle_beta   90.00
_cell.angle_gamma   90.00
#
_symmetry.space_group_name_H-M   'P 1'
#
loop_
_entity.id
_entity.type
_entity.pdbx_description
1 polymer ?
#
loop_
_entity_poly.entity_id
_entity_poly.type
_entity_poly.pdbx_seq_one_letter_code
_entity_poly.pdbx_strand_id
1 'polypeptide(L)' 'MPAEPQKPSLYERLGGIYSISCVVDDLIDRVMTDARLNANPAVNEAHHKVPPPGFKYLVTEMVG' A
#
# COMPACT_ATOMS: atom_id res chain seq x y z
N MET A 1 23.15 34.39 -1.67
CA MET A 1 23.45 32.95 -1.84
C MET A 1 22.32 32.35 -2.66
N PRO A 2 22.58 31.64 -3.77
CA PRO A 2 21.50 30.96 -4.48
C PRO A 2 20.95 29.84 -3.58
N ALA A 3 19.64 29.61 -3.62
CA ALA A 3 19.01 28.50 -2.91
C ALA A 3 19.43 27.18 -3.57
N GLU A 4 19.82 26.18 -2.77
CA GLU A 4 20.07 24.84 -3.29
C GLU A 4 18.75 24.23 -3.81
N PRO A 5 18.76 23.53 -4.96
CA PRO A 5 17.55 22.90 -5.48
C PRO A 5 17.03 21.87 -4.47
N GLN A 6 15.83 22.10 -3.97
CA GLN A 6 15.15 21.21 -3.03
C GLN A 6 14.95 19.85 -3.70
N LYS A 7 15.48 18.78 -3.10
CA LYS A 7 15.24 17.43 -3.60
C LYS A 7 13.74 17.13 -3.49
N PRO A 8 13.10 16.58 -4.54
CA PRO A 8 11.70 16.20 -4.47
C PRO A 8 11.46 15.20 -3.34
N SER A 9 10.28 15.30 -2.72
CA SER A 9 9.83 14.39 -1.68
C SER A 9 9.79 12.95 -2.20
N LEU A 10 9.77 11.98 -1.28
CA LEU A 10 9.63 10.58 -1.67
C LEU A 10 8.31 10.34 -2.42
N TYR A 11 7.22 10.96 -1.97
CA TYR A 11 5.91 10.89 -2.63
C TYR A 11 5.97 11.33 -4.11
N GLU A 12 6.59 12.49 -4.37
CA GLU A 12 6.77 12.98 -5.75
C GLU A 12 7.66 12.04 -6.58
N ARG A 13 8.73 11.52 -5.97
CA ARG A 13 9.64 10.56 -6.63
C ARG A 13 8.97 9.23 -6.94
N LEU A 14 7.96 8.84 -6.16
CA LEU A 14 7.16 7.64 -6.38
C LEU A 14 6.02 7.87 -7.38
N GLY A 15 5.83 9.10 -7.89
CA GLY A 15 4.80 9.42 -8.87
C GLY A 15 3.41 9.71 -8.27
N GLY A 16 3.37 10.04 -6.98
CA GLY A 16 2.16 10.41 -6.25
C GLY A 16 1.13 9.29 -6.09
N ILE A 17 -0.05 9.65 -5.57
CA ILE A 17 -1.07 8.70 -5.11
C ILE A 17 -1.54 7.72 -6.18
N TYR A 18 -1.63 8.15 -7.44
CA TYR A 18 -2.05 7.26 -8.53
C TYR A 18 -1.01 6.18 -8.83
N SER A 19 0.28 6.48 -8.73
CA SER A 19 1.34 5.49 -8.94
C SER A 19 1.45 4.57 -7.73
N ILE A 20 1.31 5.12 -6.52
CA ILE A 20 1.34 4.38 -5.26
C ILE A 20 0.16 3.41 -5.18
N SER A 21 -1.05 3.83 -5.56
CA SER A 21 -2.24 2.98 -5.50
C SER A 21 -2.13 1.75 -6.39
N CYS A 22 -1.47 1.84 -7.56
CA CYS A 22 -1.20 0.68 -8.42
C CYS A 22 -0.29 -0.35 -7.73
N VAL A 23 0.72 0.11 -6.97
CA VAL A 23 1.61 -0.80 -6.23
C VAL A 23 0.85 -1.43 -5.05
N VAL A 24 0.01 -0.65 -4.35
CA VAL A 24 -0.83 -1.16 -3.27
C VAL A 24 -1.83 -2.20 -3.78
N ASP A 25 -2.44 -1.98 -4.94
CA ASP A 25 -3.39 -2.91 -5.55
C ASP A 25 -2.78 -4.31 -5.75
N ASP A 26 -1.58 -4.41 -6.35
CA ASP A 26 -0.84 -5.67 -6.53
C ASP A 26 -0.32 -6.23 -5.19
N LEU A 27 0.18 -5.36 -4.30
CA LEU A 27 0.66 -5.77 -2.98
C LEU A 27 -0.43 -6.50 -2.20
N ILE A 28 -1.64 -5.95 -2.16
CA ILE A 28 -2.73 -6.53 -1.38
C ILE A 28 -3.21 -7.85 -1.99
N ASP A 29 -3.26 -7.99 -3.31
CA ASP A 29 -3.61 -9.27 -3.93
C ASP A 29 -2.63 -10.40 -3.52
N ARG A 30 -1.35 -10.08 -3.44
CA ARG A 30 -0.32 -11.02 -2.97
C ARG A 30 -0.43 -11.30 -1.48
N VAL A 31 -0.63 -10.26 -0.67
CA VAL A 31 -0.75 -10.41 0.80
C VAL A 31 -1.94 -11.28 1.18
N MET A 32 -3.09 -11.08 0.53
CA MET A 32 -4.31 -11.82 0.84
C MET A 32 -4.21 -13.31 0.52
N THR A 33 -3.32 -13.70 -0.40
CA THR A 33 -3.18 -15.10 -0.87
C THR A 33 -1.90 -15.79 -0.39
N ASP A 34 -0.97 -15.07 0.25
CA ASP A 34 0.30 -15.64 0.70
C ASP A 34 0.11 -16.60 1.89
N ALA A 35 0.46 -17.87 1.68
CA ALA A 35 0.33 -18.93 2.68
C ALA A 35 1.16 -18.68 3.96
N ARG A 36 2.30 -17.98 3.87
CA ARG A 36 3.15 -17.67 5.03
C ARG A 36 2.50 -16.62 5.92
N LEU A 37 1.83 -15.64 5.32
CA LEU A 37 1.07 -14.62 6.05
C LEU A 37 -0.20 -15.22 6.66
N ASN A 38 -0.94 -16.00 5.87
CA ASN A 38 -2.18 -16.65 6.31
C ASN A 38 -1.96 -17.78 7.32
N ALA A 39 -0.72 -18.25 7.52
CA ALA A 39 -0.37 -19.12 8.63
C ALA A 39 -0.58 -18.45 10.01
N ASN A 40 -0.64 -17.11 10.06
CA ASN A 40 -1.02 -16.37 11.26
C ASN A 40 -2.57 -16.30 11.35
N PRO A 41 -3.20 -16.90 12.40
CA PRO A 41 -4.65 -16.90 12.55
C PRO A 41 -5.27 -15.50 12.60
N ALA A 42 -4.59 -14.52 13.20
CA ALA A 42 -5.08 -13.15 13.30
C ALA A 42 -5.11 -12.44 11.93
N VAL A 43 -4.13 -12.73 11.07
CA VAL A 43 -4.07 -12.20 9.69
C VAL A 43 -5.17 -12.83 8.86
N ASN A 44 -5.30 -14.16 8.92
CA ASN A 44 -6.33 -14.87 8.17
C ASN A 44 -7.75 -14.43 8.57
N GLU A 45 -8.02 -14.27 9.87
CA GLU A 45 -9.30 -13.75 10.36
C GLU A 45 -9.56 -12.33 9.83
N ALA A 46 -8.56 -11.45 9.85
CA ALA A 46 -8.69 -10.08 9.37
C ALA A 46 -9.01 -10.00 7.87
N HIS A 47 -8.42 -10.86 7.04
CA HIS A 47 -8.70 -10.94 5.60
C HIS A 47 -10.16 -11.27 5.26
N HIS A 48 -10.92 -11.84 6.20
CA HIS A 48 -12.34 -12.15 6.02
C HIS A 48 -13.29 -11.04 6.51
N LYS A 49 -12.78 -10.00 7.20
CA LYS A 49 -13.60 -8.91 7.76
C LYS A 49 -13.92 -7.79 6.77
N VAL A 50 -13.08 -7.61 5.76
CA VAL A 50 -13.20 -6.50 4.79
C VAL A 50 -13.06 -7.05 3.37
N PRO A 51 -13.94 -6.68 2.42
CA PRO A 51 -13.76 -7.03 1.02
C PRO A 51 -12.42 -6.51 0.46
N PRO A 52 -11.73 -7.26 -0.43
CA PRO A 52 -10.43 -6.86 -0.96
C PRO A 52 -10.36 -5.42 -1.49
N PRO A 53 -11.34 -4.91 -2.27
CA PRO A 53 -11.28 -3.52 -2.75
C PRO A 53 -11.28 -2.47 -1.63
N GLY A 54 -12.05 -2.71 -0.56
CA GLY A 54 -12.08 -1.80 0.58
C GLY A 54 -10.77 -1.79 1.36
N PHE A 55 -10.11 -2.95 1.45
CA PHE A 55 -8.80 -3.05 2.09
C PHE A 55 -7.70 -2.35 1.27
N LYS A 56 -7.72 -2.49 -0.05
CA LYS A 56 -6.84 -1.77 -0.98
C LYS A 56 -6.95 -0.25 -0.84
N TYR A 57 -8.18 0.26 -0.76
CA TYR A 57 -8.41 1.68 -0.51
C TYR A 57 -7.84 2.12 0.84
N LEU A 58 -8.14 1.40 1.91
CA LEU A 58 -7.65 1.73 3.26
C LEU A 58 -6.11 1.79 3.31
N VAL A 59 -5.42 0.82 2.72
CA VAL A 59 -3.95 0.79 2.71
C VAL A 59 -3.37 1.91 1.84
N THR A 60 -4.02 2.25 0.72
CA THR A 60 -3.62 3.38 -0.12
C THR A 60 -3.65 4.69 0.67
N GLU A 61 -4.70 4.93 1.45
CA GLU A 61 -4.81 6.13 2.31
C GLU A 61 -3.77 6.15 3.45
N MET A 62 -3.28 5.00 3.89
CA MET A 62 -2.28 4.93 4.97
C MET A 62 -0.86 5.27 4.51
N VAL A 63 -0.53 5.02 3.24
CA VAL A 63 0.85 5.15 2.70
C VAL A 63 0.99 6.20 1.62
N GLY A 64 -0.14 6.74 1.15
CA GLY A 64 -0.26 7.82 0.20
C GLY A 64 0.17 9.18 0.72
#